data_AF-A0A8S0VD23-F1
#
_entry.id   AF-A0A8S0VD23-F1
#
_cell.length_a   1.000
_cell.length_b   1.000
_cell.length_c   1.000
_cell.angle_alpha   90.00
_cell.angle_beta   90.00
_cell.angle_gamma   90.00
#
_symmetry.space_group_name_H-M   'P 1'
#
loop_
_entity.id
_entity.type
_entity.pdbx_description
1 polymer ?
#
loop_
_entity_poly.entity_id
_entity_poly.type
_entity_poly.pdbx_seq_one_letter_code
_entity_poly.pdbx_strand_id
1 'polypeptide(L)'
;MKLKFGKIERCMLVNDVAALVSCTRTFSCSAAETHLGYSPVVSLKEGAALTVDSFSALAEDLPLRRCDDSDEHSKVDKLLGSGKVADILLWRDEKKTFNCFLLLVLLYYWFFLSGRTFITSAAKLLMMIIVSLYGYSMLPANICGFTIPRVSSACFEVSKVDMRNSFLAMACMWNELSLVTRLLAQGEDWCTFLKVSSFFYFCKLIVPHFLTMAIGIALVVAFTLFFVYEQYEDEIDGMAKVVINRLRKA
;
A
#
# COMPACT_ATOMS: atom_id res chain seq x y z
N MET A 1 34.03 15.77 -15.29
CA MET A 1 33.93 14.35 -14.89
C MET A 1 32.48 13.93 -15.17
N LYS A 2 32.27 13.17 -16.25
CA LYS A 2 30.96 12.70 -16.73
C LYS A 2 30.33 11.70 -15.73
N LEU A 3 29.03 11.49 -15.60
CA LEU A 3 27.76 12.18 -15.92
C LEU A 3 26.70 11.06 -15.97
N LYS A 4 25.63 11.17 -15.18
CA LYS A 4 24.21 11.05 -15.57
C LYS A 4 23.35 10.79 -14.33
N PHE A 5 22.36 11.62 -13.99
CA PHE A 5 21.25 12.22 -14.77
C PHE A 5 20.05 11.28 -14.84
N GLY A 6 18.92 11.74 -14.29
CA GLY A 6 17.63 11.09 -14.47
C GLY A 6 16.48 11.85 -13.81
N LYS A 7 16.69 12.46 -12.64
CA LYS A 7 15.61 13.12 -11.88
C LYS A 7 15.69 14.64 -11.79
N ILE A 8 16.88 15.23 -11.93
CA ILE A 8 17.09 16.69 -11.85
C ILE A 8 16.77 17.39 -13.19
N GLU A 9 16.86 16.66 -14.30
CA GLU A 9 16.69 17.21 -15.65
C GLU A 9 15.22 17.57 -15.97
N ARG A 10 14.25 16.96 -15.26
CA ARG A 10 12.82 17.23 -15.47
C ARG A 10 12.36 18.55 -14.85
N CYS A 11 12.94 18.97 -13.72
CA CYS A 11 12.65 20.28 -13.12
C CYS A 11 13.41 21.43 -13.79
N MET A 12 14.62 21.19 -14.30
CA MET A 12 15.37 22.22 -15.04
C MET A 12 14.72 22.54 -16.39
N LEU A 13 14.24 21.53 -17.13
CA LEU A 13 13.56 21.76 -18.40
C LEU A 13 12.25 22.56 -18.24
N VAL A 14 11.47 22.32 -17.19
CA VAL A 14 10.22 23.07 -16.97
C VAL A 14 10.50 24.55 -16.67
N ASN A 15 11.53 24.86 -15.88
CA ASN A 15 11.90 26.24 -15.58
C ASN A 15 12.54 26.96 -16.78
N ASP A 16 13.40 26.29 -17.55
CA ASP A 16 14.00 26.89 -18.75
C ASP A 16 12.97 27.08 -19.87
N VAL A 17 12.04 26.14 -20.04
CA VAL A 17 10.92 26.28 -20.98
C VAL A 17 9.95 27.37 -20.51
N ALA A 18 9.65 27.47 -19.21
CA ALA A 18 8.84 28.57 -18.68
C ALA A 18 9.52 29.94 -18.85
N ALA A 19 10.85 30.01 -18.66
CA ALA A 19 11.62 31.22 -18.90
C ALA A 19 11.65 31.61 -20.39
N LEU A 20 11.82 30.64 -21.29
CA LEU A 20 11.76 30.84 -22.75
C LEU A 20 10.37 31.29 -23.22
N VAL A 21 9.30 30.73 -22.66
CA VAL A 21 7.91 31.10 -22.99
C VAL A 21 7.53 32.48 -22.43
N SER A 22 8.17 32.93 -21.34
CA SER A 22 7.90 34.24 -20.74
C SER A 22 8.52 35.43 -21.50
N CYS A 23 9.48 35.18 -22.39
CA CYS A 23 10.22 36.23 -23.10
C CYS A 23 9.66 36.46 -24.51
N THR A 24 8.66 37.33 -24.64
CA THR A 24 8.18 37.79 -25.94
C THR A 24 9.14 38.85 -26.49
N ARG A 25 9.99 38.49 -27.45
CA ARG A 25 10.89 39.43 -28.14
C ARG A 25 10.23 39.93 -29.42
N THR A 26 9.87 41.20 -29.48
CA THR A 26 9.29 41.83 -30.68
C THR A 26 10.38 42.45 -31.54
N PHE A 27 10.17 42.44 -32.86
CA PHE A 27 11.07 43.07 -33.84
C PHE A 27 10.28 44.10 -34.66
N SER A 28 10.88 45.27 -34.90
CA SER A 28 10.26 46.35 -35.68
C SER A 28 10.61 46.22 -37.16
N CYS A 29 9.60 46.04 -38.02
CA CYS A 29 9.78 45.87 -39.46
C CYS A 29 9.75 47.17 -40.29
N SER A 30 9.83 48.35 -39.66
CA SER A 30 9.70 49.66 -40.33
C SER A 30 10.79 49.94 -41.37
N ALA A 31 12.02 49.47 -41.14
CA ALA A 31 13.11 49.61 -42.10
C ALA A 31 12.88 48.77 -43.37
N ALA A 32 12.29 47.57 -43.22
CA ALA A 32 11.97 46.70 -44.35
C ALA A 32 10.82 47.26 -45.20
N GLU A 33 9.84 47.91 -44.56
CA GLU A 33 8.77 48.61 -45.27
C GLU A 33 9.31 49.76 -46.13
N THR A 34 10.24 50.55 -45.58
CA THR A 34 10.78 51.73 -46.27
C THR A 34 11.73 51.37 -47.42
N HIS A 35 12.60 50.38 -47.22
CA HIS A 35 13.64 50.03 -48.19
C HIS A 35 13.22 48.94 -49.19
N LEU A 36 12.25 48.09 -48.83
CA LEU A 36 11.85 46.94 -49.64
C LEU A 36 10.37 46.97 -50.04
N GLY A 37 9.60 47.98 -49.63
CA GLY A 37 8.15 48.06 -49.90
C GLY A 37 7.39 46.90 -49.27
N TYR A 38 7.93 46.28 -48.22
CA TYR A 38 7.36 45.09 -47.62
C TYR A 38 6.08 45.41 -46.86
N SER A 39 4.96 44.79 -47.25
CA SER A 39 3.70 44.78 -46.51
C SER A 39 3.35 43.35 -46.08
N PRO A 40 2.94 43.10 -44.83
CA PRO A 40 2.59 41.75 -44.37
C PRO A 40 1.38 41.20 -45.14
N VAL A 41 1.55 40.02 -45.72
CA VAL A 41 0.52 39.33 -46.53
C VAL A 41 -0.65 38.83 -45.68
N VAL A 42 -0.40 38.54 -44.39
CA VAL A 42 -1.40 37.99 -43.46
C VAL A 42 -1.48 38.90 -42.23
N SER A 43 -2.71 39.15 -41.78
CA SER A 43 -2.92 39.93 -40.55
C SER A 43 -2.42 39.16 -39.32
N LEU A 44 -1.90 39.87 -38.31
CA LEU A 44 -1.32 39.23 -37.12
C LEU A 44 -2.32 38.31 -36.41
N LYS A 45 -3.59 38.70 -36.36
CA LYS A 45 -4.66 37.92 -35.73
C LYS A 45 -4.92 36.61 -36.46
N GLU A 46 -4.92 36.65 -37.78
CA GLU A 46 -5.15 35.49 -38.64
C GLU A 46 -3.94 34.55 -38.64
N GLY A 47 -2.71 35.09 -38.69
CA GLY A 47 -1.49 34.29 -38.60
C GLY A 47 -1.36 33.58 -37.24
N ALA A 48 -1.73 34.25 -36.15
CA ALA A 48 -1.75 33.64 -34.82
C ALA A 48 -2.77 32.49 -34.74
N ALA A 49 -3.98 32.69 -35.27
CA ALA A 49 -5.02 31.65 -35.30
C ALA A 49 -4.57 30.42 -36.11
N LEU A 50 -4.02 30.63 -37.31
CA LEU A 50 -3.52 29.53 -38.16
C LEU A 50 -2.36 28.75 -37.53
N THR A 51 -1.51 29.45 -36.77
CA THR A 51 -0.40 28.82 -36.04
C THR A 51 -0.94 27.93 -34.91
N VAL A 52 -1.90 28.43 -34.13
CA VAL A 52 -2.56 27.66 -33.08
C VAL A 52 -3.29 26.44 -33.64
N ASP A 53 -4.01 26.59 -34.76
CA ASP A 53 -4.71 25.48 -35.41
C ASP A 53 -3.74 24.43 -35.96
N SER A 54 -2.61 24.85 -36.55
CA SER A 54 -1.58 23.93 -37.04
C SER A 54 -0.90 23.15 -35.92
N PHE A 55 -0.59 23.81 -34.80
CA PHE A 55 -0.03 23.13 -33.61
C PHE A 55 -1.07 22.24 -32.92
N SER A 56 -2.35 22.58 -32.98
CA SER A 56 -3.43 21.74 -32.45
C SER A 56 -3.55 20.44 -33.25
N ALA A 57 -3.47 20.53 -34.59
CA ALA A 57 -3.41 19.35 -35.46
C ALA A 57 -2.15 18.50 -35.18
N LEU A 58 -0.99 19.14 -34.97
CA LEU A 58 0.25 18.44 -34.63
C LEU A 58 0.23 17.82 -33.21
N ALA A 59 -0.50 18.43 -32.28
CA ALA A 59 -0.65 17.96 -30.90
C ALA A 59 -1.53 16.70 -30.80
N GLU A 60 -2.44 16.49 -31.76
CA GLU A 60 -3.18 15.23 -31.89
C GLU A 60 -2.29 14.09 -32.42
N ASP A 61 -1.30 14.39 -33.27
CA ASP A 61 -0.40 13.40 -33.87
C ASP A 61 0.89 13.13 -33.06
N LEU A 62 1.26 14.01 -32.13
CA LEU A 62 2.43 13.83 -31.27
C LEU A 62 2.10 12.92 -30.07
N PRO A 63 2.96 11.91 -29.75
CA PRO A 63 2.75 11.01 -28.61
C PRO A 63 3.03 11.70 -27.26
N LEU A 64 3.10 13.03 -27.21
CA LEU A 64 3.48 13.80 -26.03
C LEU A 64 2.38 13.80 -24.95
N ARG A 65 1.14 13.40 -25.31
CA ARG A 65 0.03 13.17 -24.39
C ARG A 65 0.03 11.77 -23.76
N ARG A 66 1.02 10.92 -24.05
CA ARG A 66 1.08 9.55 -23.52
C ARG A 66 2.03 9.36 -22.33
N CYS A 67 2.56 10.45 -21.77
CA CYS A 67 3.42 10.41 -20.58
C CYS A 67 2.70 10.72 -19.26
N ASP A 68 1.39 10.49 -19.21
CA ASP A 68 0.63 10.29 -17.97
C ASP A 68 -0.19 9.01 -18.17
N ASP A 69 -0.19 8.13 -17.18
CA ASP A 69 -1.03 6.92 -17.06
C ASP A 69 -0.76 5.73 -17.99
N SER A 70 0.51 5.37 -18.20
CA SER A 70 0.83 3.97 -18.51
C SER A 70 1.44 3.34 -17.26
N ASP A 71 0.61 2.66 -16.48
CA ASP A 71 1.02 1.69 -15.47
C ASP A 71 1.93 0.64 -16.12
N GLU A 72 3.22 0.93 -16.26
CA GLU A 72 4.23 -0.11 -16.36
C GLU A 72 4.26 -0.81 -15.00
N HIS A 73 3.40 -1.81 -14.84
CA HIS A 73 3.40 -2.70 -13.69
C HIS A 73 4.82 -3.20 -13.44
N SER A 74 5.48 -2.64 -12.42
CA SER A 74 6.78 -3.06 -11.90
C SER A 74 6.78 -4.59 -11.70
N LYS A 75 7.93 -5.26 -11.84
CA LYS A 75 8.00 -6.71 -11.60
C LYS A 75 7.53 -7.05 -10.18
N VAL A 76 7.70 -6.13 -9.22
CA VAL A 76 7.24 -6.26 -7.83
C VAL A 76 5.72 -6.26 -7.73
N ASP A 77 5.06 -5.40 -8.51
CA ASP A 77 3.60 -5.31 -8.54
C ASP A 77 2.99 -6.63 -9.03
N LYS A 78 3.59 -7.22 -10.08
CA LYS A 78 3.22 -8.58 -10.53
C LYS A 78 3.51 -9.66 -9.50
N LEU A 79 4.59 -9.52 -8.73
CA LEU A 79 4.99 -10.47 -7.68
C LEU A 79 4.04 -10.42 -6.46
N LEU A 80 3.52 -9.23 -6.16
CA LEU A 80 2.53 -8.98 -5.11
C LEU A 80 1.09 -9.28 -5.56
N GLY A 81 0.90 -9.70 -6.82
CA GLY A 81 -0.39 -10.12 -7.34
C GLY A 81 -1.24 -8.98 -7.92
N SER A 82 -0.65 -7.82 -8.24
CA SER A 82 -1.27 -6.70 -8.95
C SER A 82 -2.66 -6.35 -8.43
N GLY A 83 -2.76 -6.15 -7.12
CA GLY A 83 -4.02 -5.88 -6.44
C GLY A 83 -3.90 -4.78 -5.41
N LYS A 84 -5.00 -4.49 -4.73
CA LYS A 84 -5.10 -3.38 -3.76
C LYS A 84 -4.06 -3.42 -2.63
N VAL A 85 -3.57 -4.62 -2.29
CA VAL A 85 -2.49 -4.78 -1.29
C VAL A 85 -1.14 -4.37 -1.86
N ALA A 86 -0.88 -4.64 -3.15
CA ALA A 86 0.33 -4.20 -3.84
C ALA A 86 0.37 -2.67 -3.92
N ASP A 87 -0.75 -2.02 -4.27
CA ASP A 87 -0.85 -0.56 -4.31
C ASP A 87 -0.58 0.09 -2.94
N ILE A 88 -1.00 -0.57 -1.85
CA ILE A 88 -0.73 -0.12 -0.48
C ILE A 88 0.74 -0.36 -0.10
N LEU A 89 1.33 -1.49 -0.44
CA LEU A 89 2.74 -1.77 -0.13
C LEU A 89 3.71 -0.87 -0.92
N LEU A 90 3.36 -0.54 -2.17
CA LEU A 90 4.13 0.28 -3.09
C LEU A 90 3.85 1.79 -2.94
N TRP A 91 3.03 2.20 -1.96
CA TRP A 91 2.71 3.61 -1.69
C TRP A 91 2.06 4.37 -2.86
N ARG A 92 1.35 3.69 -3.77
CA ARG A 92 0.73 4.31 -4.96
C ARG A 92 -0.28 5.40 -4.59
N ASP A 93 -1.07 5.14 -3.55
CA ASP A 93 -1.92 6.13 -2.89
C ASP A 93 -1.32 6.55 -1.54
N GLU A 94 -0.48 7.59 -1.53
CA GLU A 94 0.25 8.03 -0.31
C GLU A 94 -0.66 8.20 0.91
N LYS A 95 -1.81 8.86 0.75
CA LYS A 95 -2.74 9.14 1.85
C LYS A 95 -3.39 7.86 2.41
N LYS A 96 -3.80 6.93 1.54
CA LYS A 96 -4.45 5.68 1.97
C LYS A 96 -3.43 4.73 2.58
N THR A 97 -2.26 4.64 1.97
CA THR A 97 -1.14 3.83 2.44
C THR A 97 -0.64 4.31 3.79
N PHE A 98 -0.43 5.62 3.95
CA PHE A 98 -0.02 6.19 5.22
C PHE A 98 -1.05 5.94 6.32
N ASN A 99 -2.34 6.09 6.02
CA ASN A 99 -3.39 5.78 6.99
C ASN A 99 -3.43 4.28 7.35
N CYS A 100 -3.25 3.38 6.39
CA CYS A 100 -3.17 1.94 6.62
C CYS A 100 -1.95 1.58 7.48
N PHE A 101 -0.78 2.12 7.15
CA PHE A 101 0.43 1.96 7.94
C PHE A 101 0.25 2.47 9.36
N LEU A 102 -0.32 3.67 9.54
CA LEU A 102 -0.61 4.25 10.84
C LEU A 102 -1.57 3.37 11.64
N LEU A 103 -2.62 2.85 11.02
CA LEU A 103 -3.56 1.92 11.64
C LEU A 103 -2.87 0.62 12.10
N LEU A 104 -2.00 0.04 11.26
CA LEU A 104 -1.22 -1.15 11.61
C LEU A 104 -0.25 -0.88 12.77
N VAL A 105 0.42 0.27 12.79
CA VAL A 105 1.30 0.68 13.89
C VAL A 105 0.51 0.89 15.19
N LEU A 106 -0.66 1.54 15.12
CA LEU A 106 -1.55 1.70 16.28
C LEU A 106 -2.04 0.35 16.80
N LEU A 107 -2.39 -0.57 15.91
CA LEU A 107 -2.80 -1.91 16.27
C LEU A 107 -1.65 -2.69 16.90
N TYR A 108 -0.45 -2.63 16.31
CA TYR A 108 0.77 -3.20 16.87
C TYR A 108 1.05 -2.64 18.28
N TYR A 109 0.95 -1.33 18.47
CA TYR A 109 1.11 -0.68 19.76
C TYR A 109 0.08 -1.18 20.80
N TRP A 110 -1.18 -1.30 20.39
CA TRP A 110 -2.25 -1.80 21.24
C TRP A 110 -2.03 -3.25 21.69
N PHE A 111 -1.54 -4.10 20.78
CA PHE A 111 -1.30 -5.52 21.07
C PHE A 111 -0.03 -5.77 21.87
N PHE A 112 1.08 -5.10 21.56
CA PHE A 112 2.39 -5.49 22.05
C PHE A 112 3.03 -4.48 23.02
N LEU A 113 2.91 -3.16 22.78
CA LEU A 113 3.53 -2.15 23.64
C LEU A 113 2.72 -1.80 24.88
N SER A 114 1.45 -2.16 24.93
CA SER A 114 0.56 -1.85 26.08
C SER A 114 0.93 -2.58 27.38
N GLY A 115 2.04 -3.32 27.44
CA GLY A 115 2.49 -4.08 28.63
C GLY A 115 1.55 -5.22 29.03
N ARG A 116 0.57 -5.54 28.18
CA ARG A 116 -0.46 -6.57 28.39
C ARG A 116 -0.10 -7.81 27.57
N THR A 117 -0.60 -8.98 27.98
CA THR A 117 -0.49 -10.16 27.13
C THR A 117 -1.34 -9.99 25.86
N PHE A 118 -0.90 -10.60 24.77
CA PHE A 118 -1.64 -10.61 23.49
C PHE A 118 -3.11 -11.02 23.69
N ILE A 119 -3.34 -12.05 24.50
CA ILE A 119 -4.67 -12.59 24.81
C ILE A 119 -5.55 -11.54 25.48
N THR A 120 -5.04 -10.84 26.49
CA THR A 120 -5.81 -9.79 27.18
C THR A 120 -6.13 -8.62 26.25
N SER A 121 -5.18 -8.24 25.38
CA SER A 121 -5.41 -7.16 24.42
C SER A 121 -6.45 -7.54 23.36
N ALA A 122 -6.37 -8.77 22.84
CA ALA A 122 -7.35 -9.34 21.92
C ALA A 122 -8.76 -9.40 22.54
N ALA A 123 -8.87 -9.89 23.78
CA ALA A 123 -10.16 -9.97 24.48
C ALA A 123 -10.79 -8.59 24.68
N LYS A 124 -10.00 -7.57 25.05
CA LYS A 124 -10.48 -6.19 25.18
C LYS A 124 -10.93 -5.60 23.85
N LEU A 125 -10.19 -5.84 22.78
CA LEU A 125 -10.55 -5.39 21.44
C LEU A 125 -11.87 -6.04 21.00
N LEU A 126 -12.02 -7.34 21.22
CA LEU A 126 -13.26 -8.07 20.93
C LEU A 126 -14.44 -7.55 21.76
N MET A 127 -14.23 -7.27 23.05
CA MET A 127 -15.23 -6.64 23.90
C MET A 127 -15.64 -5.26 23.39
N MET A 128 -14.67 -4.43 22.98
CA MET A 128 -14.95 -3.12 22.37
C MET A 128 -15.80 -3.28 21.11
N ILE A 129 -15.47 -4.23 20.23
CA ILE A 129 -16.25 -4.52 19.02
C ILE A 129 -17.68 -4.92 19.39
N ILE A 130 -17.87 -5.85 20.33
CA ILE A 130 -19.20 -6.30 20.75
C ILE A 130 -20.01 -5.13 21.31
N VAL A 131 -19.42 -4.30 22.18
CA VAL A 131 -20.08 -3.13 22.75
C VAL A 131 -20.42 -2.11 21.65
N SER A 132 -19.54 -1.89 20.68
CA SER A 132 -19.81 -1.00 19.53
C SER A 132 -20.93 -1.55 18.63
N LEU A 133 -20.94 -2.85 18.32
CA LEU A 133 -22.01 -3.48 17.55
C LEU A 133 -23.34 -3.44 18.30
N TYR A 134 -23.31 -3.64 19.61
CA TYR A 134 -24.48 -3.55 20.46
C TYR A 134 -24.99 -2.11 20.57
N GLY A 135 -24.09 -1.13 20.70
CA GLY A 135 -24.44 0.28 20.63
C GLY A 135 -25.06 0.62 19.27
N TYR A 136 -24.48 0.12 18.19
CA TYR A 136 -24.99 0.32 16.83
C TYR A 136 -26.39 -0.30 16.64
N SER A 137 -26.63 -1.50 17.17
CA SER A 137 -27.93 -2.16 17.05
C SER A 137 -29.02 -1.51 17.91
N MET A 138 -28.64 -0.81 18.98
CA MET A 138 -29.55 -0.05 19.84
C MET A 138 -29.88 1.35 19.30
N LEU A 139 -29.14 1.86 18.33
CA LEU A 139 -29.44 3.15 17.70
C LEU A 139 -30.77 3.06 16.91
N PRO A 140 -31.74 3.96 17.14
CA PRO A 140 -32.97 3.99 16.36
C PRO A 140 -32.69 4.25 14.88
N ALA A 141 -33.52 3.67 13.99
CA ALA A 141 -33.35 3.72 12.54
C ALA A 141 -33.38 5.14 11.93
N ASN A 142 -33.85 6.13 12.69
CA ASN A 142 -33.84 7.55 12.33
C ASN A 142 -33.11 8.32 13.42
N ILE A 143 -31.84 8.62 13.18
CA ILE A 143 -31.13 9.67 13.91
C ILE A 143 -30.78 10.74 12.89
N CYS A 144 -31.43 11.90 13.04
CA CYS A 144 -31.07 13.11 12.31
C CYS A 144 -31.09 13.00 10.76
N GLY A 145 -32.12 12.35 10.20
CA GLY A 145 -32.39 12.37 8.75
C GLY A 145 -31.53 11.44 7.88
N PHE A 146 -30.63 10.66 8.47
CA PHE A 146 -29.89 9.61 7.77
C PHE A 146 -30.55 8.24 8.02
N THR A 147 -31.04 7.60 6.96
CA THR A 147 -31.49 6.21 6.97
C THR A 147 -30.28 5.29 7.06
N ILE A 148 -29.87 4.96 8.28
CA ILE A 148 -28.81 3.98 8.52
C ILE A 148 -29.32 2.62 8.01
N PRO A 149 -28.63 1.96 7.06
CA PRO A 149 -29.03 0.63 6.62
C PRO A 149 -28.93 -0.32 7.81
N ARG A 150 -30.10 -0.67 8.35
CA ARG A 150 -30.22 -1.67 9.40
C ARG A 150 -29.65 -2.96 8.85
N VAL A 151 -28.68 -3.55 9.56
CA VAL A 151 -28.01 -4.78 9.13
C VAL A 151 -29.08 -5.81 8.81
N SER A 152 -29.23 -6.14 7.53
CA SER A 152 -30.29 -7.04 7.07
C SER A 152 -30.09 -8.40 7.69
N SER A 153 -31.13 -8.96 8.30
CA SER A 153 -31.14 -10.30 8.88
C SER A 153 -30.75 -11.40 7.87
N ALA A 154 -30.86 -11.12 6.57
CA ALA A 154 -30.44 -12.01 5.49
C ALA A 154 -28.91 -12.21 5.41
N CYS A 155 -28.10 -11.24 5.87
CA CYS A 155 -26.63 -11.40 5.92
C CYS A 155 -26.18 -12.32 7.07
N PHE A 156 -27.09 -12.61 8.01
CA PHE A 156 -26.90 -13.50 9.15
C PHE A 156 -27.58 -14.86 8.97
N GLU A 157 -27.99 -15.24 7.76
CA GLU A 157 -28.49 -16.58 7.45
C GLU A 157 -27.32 -17.58 7.36
N VAL A 158 -26.61 -17.73 8.47
CA VAL A 158 -25.67 -18.82 8.67
C VAL A 158 -26.51 -20.07 8.88
N SER A 159 -26.27 -21.09 8.05
CA SER A 159 -26.88 -22.42 8.19
C SER A 159 -26.77 -22.88 9.65
N LYS A 160 -27.93 -23.03 10.31
CA LYS A 160 -28.02 -23.48 11.72
C LYS A 160 -27.28 -24.81 11.94
N VAL A 161 -27.20 -25.62 10.89
CA VAL A 161 -26.50 -26.92 10.89
C VAL A 161 -24.99 -26.72 10.94
N ASP A 162 -24.44 -25.80 10.14
CA ASP A 162 -23.00 -25.54 10.09
C ASP A 162 -22.49 -24.86 11.36
N MET A 163 -23.29 -23.94 11.91
CA MET A 163 -22.99 -23.31 13.19
C MET A 163 -23.01 -24.35 14.32
N ARG A 164 -24.03 -25.21 14.38
CA ARG A 164 -24.15 -26.27 15.38
C ARG A 164 -22.99 -27.28 15.27
N ASN A 165 -22.63 -27.68 14.06
CA ASN A 165 -21.50 -28.58 13.83
C ASN A 165 -20.17 -27.95 14.27
N SER A 166 -19.98 -26.66 14.00
CA SER A 166 -18.78 -25.92 14.44
C SER A 166 -18.68 -25.84 15.97
N PHE A 167 -19.80 -25.55 16.66
CA PHE A 167 -19.84 -25.56 18.12
C PHE A 167 -19.60 -26.96 18.70
N LEU A 168 -20.19 -28.00 18.11
CA LEU A 168 -19.97 -29.38 18.55
C LEU A 168 -18.52 -29.81 18.33
N ALA A 169 -17.88 -29.42 17.22
CA ALA A 169 -16.48 -29.67 16.96
C ALA A 169 -15.59 -28.96 17.99
N MET A 170 -15.83 -27.68 18.27
CA MET A 170 -15.12 -26.94 19.32
C MET A 170 -15.28 -27.58 20.69
N ALA A 171 -16.51 -27.97 21.06
CA ALA A 171 -16.78 -28.63 22.33
C ALA A 171 -16.08 -30.00 22.42
N CYS A 172 -16.08 -30.77 21.33
CA CYS A 172 -15.39 -32.06 21.25
C CYS A 172 -13.87 -31.89 21.43
N MET A 173 -13.25 -30.98 20.68
CA MET A 173 -11.82 -30.67 20.81
C MET A 173 -11.47 -30.20 22.22
N TRP A 174 -12.31 -29.36 22.83
CA TRP A 174 -12.10 -28.89 24.20
C TRP A 174 -12.17 -30.02 25.22
N ASN A 175 -13.17 -30.91 25.08
CA ASN A 175 -13.33 -32.07 25.95
C ASN A 175 -12.14 -33.02 25.83
N GLU A 176 -11.66 -33.30 24.62
CA GLU A 176 -10.48 -34.12 24.37
C GLU A 176 -9.24 -33.51 25.01
N LEU A 177 -8.99 -32.21 24.79
CA LEU A 177 -7.89 -31.48 25.41
C LEU A 177 -7.96 -31.57 26.94
N SER A 178 -9.15 -31.36 27.51
CA SER A 178 -9.38 -31.42 28.95
C SER A 178 -9.07 -32.81 29.52
N LEU A 179 -9.45 -33.87 28.80
CA LEU A 179 -9.20 -35.26 29.17
C LEU A 179 -7.71 -35.57 29.12
N VAL A 180 -7.00 -35.14 28.07
CA VAL A 180 -5.54 -35.28 27.97
C VAL A 180 -4.84 -34.58 29.12
N THR A 181 -5.21 -33.33 29.45
CA THR A 181 -4.62 -32.63 30.61
C THR A 181 -4.93 -33.33 31.93
N ARG A 182 -6.11 -33.93 32.07
CA ARG A 182 -6.49 -34.66 33.28
C ARG A 182 -5.66 -35.93 33.46
N LEU A 183 -5.45 -36.69 32.39
CA LEU A 183 -4.56 -37.86 32.37
C LEU A 183 -3.12 -37.45 32.69
N LEU A 184 -2.64 -36.35 32.10
CA LEU A 184 -1.32 -35.80 32.39
C LEU A 184 -1.16 -35.38 33.87
N ALA A 185 -2.21 -34.83 34.47
CA ALA A 185 -2.23 -34.41 35.88
C ALA A 185 -2.35 -35.59 36.85
N GLN A 186 -2.87 -36.74 36.40
CA GLN A 186 -3.00 -37.95 37.22
C GLN A 186 -1.65 -38.65 37.46
N GLY A 187 -0.59 -38.23 36.75
CA GLY A 187 0.80 -38.45 37.17
C GLY A 187 1.35 -39.83 36.89
N GLU A 188 0.78 -40.60 35.94
CA GLU A 188 1.36 -41.88 35.51
C GLU A 188 2.79 -41.69 34.98
N ASP A 189 3.07 -40.57 34.29
CA ASP A 189 4.39 -40.25 33.71
C ASP A 189 4.91 -38.86 34.13
N TRP A 190 5.49 -38.77 35.33
CA TRP A 190 6.11 -37.52 35.85
C TRP A 190 7.16 -36.92 34.90
N CYS A 191 7.94 -37.75 34.22
CA CYS A 191 8.97 -37.30 33.29
C CYS A 191 8.36 -36.60 32.06
N THR A 192 7.25 -37.12 31.53
CA THR A 192 6.54 -36.53 30.40
C THR A 192 5.87 -35.22 30.79
N PHE A 193 5.24 -35.16 31.97
CA PHE A 193 4.64 -33.94 32.50
C PHE A 193 5.67 -32.81 32.66
N LEU A 194 6.81 -33.10 33.28
CA LEU A 194 7.88 -32.11 33.47
C LEU A 194 8.48 -31.64 32.15
N LYS A 195 8.67 -32.53 31.17
CA LYS A 195 9.16 -32.17 29.82
C LYS A 195 8.20 -31.20 29.13
N VAL A 196 6.90 -31.49 29.15
CA VAL A 196 5.86 -30.65 28.54
C VAL A 196 5.74 -29.32 29.28
N SER A 197 5.70 -29.33 30.61
CA SER A 197 5.61 -28.12 31.43
C SER A 197 6.84 -27.21 31.25
N SER A 198 8.03 -27.80 31.22
CA SER A 198 9.29 -27.10 30.91
C SER A 198 9.25 -26.47 29.52
N PHE A 199 8.81 -27.21 28.50
CA PHE A 199 8.64 -26.68 27.14
C PHE A 199 7.66 -25.49 27.10
N PHE A 200 6.48 -25.62 27.71
CA PHE A 200 5.51 -24.53 27.79
C PHE A 200 6.05 -23.31 28.53
N TYR A 201 6.86 -23.52 29.57
CA TYR A 201 7.52 -22.45 30.31
C TYR A 201 8.51 -21.68 29.44
N PHE A 202 9.38 -22.38 28.71
CA PHE A 202 10.31 -21.75 27.75
C PHE A 202 9.57 -21.07 26.61
N CYS A 203 8.53 -21.69 26.04
CA CYS A 203 7.68 -21.07 25.04
C CYS A 203 7.07 -19.78 25.58
N LYS A 204 6.52 -19.78 26.79
CA LYS A 204 5.94 -18.59 27.43
C LYS A 204 6.96 -17.45 27.59
N LEU A 205 8.22 -17.76 27.87
CA LEU A 205 9.27 -16.75 28.01
C LEU A 205 9.74 -16.19 26.66
N ILE A 206 10.00 -17.07 25.71
CA ILE A 206 10.65 -16.74 24.43
C ILE A 206 9.62 -16.18 23.45
N VAL A 207 8.52 -16.88 23.24
CA VAL A 207 7.56 -16.62 22.15
C VAL A 207 7.05 -15.18 22.15
N PRO A 208 6.63 -14.57 23.28
CA PRO A 208 6.09 -13.20 23.24
C PRO A 208 7.13 -12.17 22.79
N HIS A 209 8.37 -12.29 23.28
CA HIS A 209 9.42 -11.32 22.96
C HIS A 209 9.87 -11.45 21.50
N PHE A 210 10.12 -12.69 21.05
CA PHE A 210 10.49 -12.95 19.67
C PHE A 210 9.38 -12.59 18.69
N LEU A 211 8.12 -12.92 18.97
CA LEU A 211 6.99 -12.53 18.11
C LEU A 211 6.85 -11.01 18.02
N THR A 212 6.94 -10.30 19.14
CA THR A 212 6.81 -8.83 19.16
C THR A 212 7.87 -8.18 18.26
N MET A 213 9.12 -8.60 18.41
CA MET A 213 10.23 -8.07 17.63
C MET A 213 10.14 -8.47 16.16
N ALA A 214 9.85 -9.75 15.88
CA ALA A 214 9.74 -10.25 14.51
C ALA A 214 8.60 -9.56 13.75
N ILE A 215 7.43 -9.37 14.37
CA ILE A 215 6.30 -8.68 13.75
C ILE A 215 6.62 -7.20 13.53
N GLY A 216 7.26 -6.53 14.50
CA GLY A 216 7.65 -5.13 14.37
C GLY A 216 8.66 -4.91 13.23
N ILE A 217 9.71 -5.75 13.16
CA ILE A 217 10.69 -5.70 12.08
C ILE A 217 10.03 -6.04 10.75
N ALA A 218 9.22 -7.11 10.68
CA ALA A 218 8.52 -7.50 9.46
C ALA A 218 7.60 -6.40 8.95
N LEU A 219 6.90 -5.67 9.84
CA LEU A 219 6.06 -4.55 9.48
C LEU A 219 6.88 -3.42 8.85
N VAL A 220 7.98 -2.99 9.51
CA VAL A 220 8.85 -1.94 8.97
C VAL A 220 9.47 -2.38 7.65
N VAL A 221 10.06 -3.57 7.61
CA VAL A 221 10.70 -4.13 6.42
C VAL A 221 9.71 -4.26 5.28
N ALA A 222 8.48 -4.74 5.50
CA ALA A 222 7.50 -4.84 4.43
C ALA A 222 7.23 -3.45 3.80
N PHE A 223 6.96 -2.42 4.60
CA PHE A 223 6.64 -1.11 4.02
C PHE A 223 7.86 -0.38 3.44
N THR A 224 9.07 -0.61 3.94
CA THR A 224 10.28 0.06 3.43
C THR A 224 10.94 -0.70 2.28
N LEU A 225 11.02 -2.03 2.36
CA LEU A 225 11.77 -2.86 1.43
C LEU A 225 11.12 -2.87 0.05
N PHE A 226 9.79 -3.02 -0.02
CA PHE A 226 9.09 -3.05 -1.30
C PHE A 226 9.15 -1.69 -2.01
N PHE A 227 8.99 -0.60 -1.26
CA PHE A 227 9.15 0.75 -1.79
C PHE A 227 10.57 1.04 -2.29
N VAL A 228 11.59 0.67 -1.50
CA VAL A 228 12.99 0.84 -1.91
C VAL A 228 13.32 -0.03 -3.13
N TYR A 229 12.87 -1.28 -3.16
CA TYR A 229 13.15 -2.17 -4.28
C TYR A 229 12.61 -1.61 -5.59
N GLU A 230 11.38 -1.09 -5.62
CA GLU A 230 10.81 -0.47 -6.83
C GLU A 230 11.65 0.71 -7.32
N GLN A 231 12.15 1.54 -6.40
CA GLN A 231 12.99 2.69 -6.73
C GLN A 231 14.36 2.32 -7.32
N TYR A 232 14.87 1.14 -6.97
CA TYR A 232 16.18 0.63 -7.42
C TYR A 232 16.05 -0.60 -8.33
N GLU A 233 14.88 -0.84 -8.91
CA GLU A 233 14.60 -2.07 -9.67
C GLU A 233 15.61 -2.27 -10.82
N ASP A 234 15.92 -1.20 -11.56
CA ASP A 234 16.86 -1.23 -12.68
C ASP A 234 18.30 -1.53 -12.26
N GLU A 235 18.73 -0.99 -11.11
CA GLU A 235 20.09 -1.15 -10.59
C GLU A 235 20.29 -2.54 -9.97
N ILE A 236 19.29 -3.04 -9.24
CA ILE A 236 19.28 -4.38 -8.64
C ILE A 236 19.21 -5.45 -9.74
N ASP A 237 18.34 -5.30 -10.75
CA ASP A 237 18.23 -6.25 -11.86
C ASP A 237 19.51 -6.23 -12.72
N GLY A 238 20.14 -5.07 -12.87
CA GLY A 238 21.45 -4.91 -13.50
C GLY A 238 22.55 -5.70 -12.76
N MET A 239 22.66 -5.53 -11.43
CA MET A 239 23.63 -6.26 -10.62
C MET A 239 23.34 -7.77 -10.57
N ALA A 240 22.08 -8.17 -10.44
CA ALA A 240 21.67 -9.57 -10.42
C ALA A 240 22.04 -10.28 -11.73
N LYS A 241 21.81 -9.64 -12.89
CA LYS A 241 22.23 -10.17 -14.20
C LYS A 241 23.74 -10.32 -14.29
N VAL A 242 24.52 -9.38 -13.77
CA VAL A 242 25.99 -9.48 -13.76
C VAL A 242 26.45 -10.65 -12.89
N VAL A 243 25.88 -10.82 -11.70
CA VAL A 243 26.22 -11.93 -10.79
C VAL A 243 25.84 -13.28 -11.39
N ILE A 244 24.63 -13.42 -11.95
CA ILE A 244 24.17 -14.65 -12.61
C ILE A 244 25.08 -15.00 -13.80
N ASN A 245 25.47 -13.99 -14.61
CA ASN A 245 26.39 -14.21 -15.71
C ASN A 245 27.80 -14.59 -15.25
N ARG A 246 28.26 -14.12 -14.09
CA ARG A 246 29.52 -14.54 -13.47
C ARG A 246 29.45 -15.98 -12.96
N LEU A 247 28.36 -16.36 -12.29
CA LEU A 247 28.12 -17.72 -11.79
C LEU A 247 27.96 -18.75 -12.91
N ARG A 248 27.34 -18.37 -14.04
CA ARG A 248 27.19 -19.26 -15.21
C ARG A 248 28.49 -19.46 -15.99
N LYS A 249 29.45 -18.53 -15.85
CA LYS A 249 30.77 -18.62 -16.48
C LYS A 249 31.80 -19.35 -15.62
N ALA A 250 31.52 -19.57 -14.34
CA ALA A 250 32.32 -20.38 -13.42
C ALA A 250 31.90 -21.84 -13.50
#